data_AF-A0A845AMQ1-F1
#
_entry.id   AF-A0A845AMQ1-F1
#
_cell.length_a   1.000
_cell.length_b   1.000
_cell.length_c   1.000
_cell.angle_alpha   90.00
_cell.angle_beta   90.00
_cell.angle_gamma   90.00
#
_symmetry.space_group_name_H-M   'P 1'
#
loop_
_entity.id
_entity.type
_entity.pdbx_description
1 polymer ?
#
loop_
_entity_poly.entity_id
_entity_poly.type
_entity_poly.pdbx_seq_one_letter_code
_entity_poly.pdbx_strand_id
1 'polypeptide(L)'
;MTSERANPAPSHWRRRAKFVAIPQDQAVRQGNITRLAFIVLGKEAAIAFLNTECPDLGGRPLAVATASEAGETQVRAMLEKLVGTRANAALTDAGT
;
A
#
# COMPACT_ATOMS: atom_id res chain seq x y z
N MET A 1 -54.74 26.13 24.14
CA MET A 1 -53.93 24.89 24.15
C MET A 1 -53.48 24.64 22.73
N THR A 2 -52.30 25.15 22.35
CA THR A 2 -51.77 25.02 20.98
C THR A 2 -50.42 24.36 21.12
N SER A 3 -50.37 23.03 20.93
CA SER A 3 -49.14 22.24 21.04
C SER A 3 -48.31 22.42 19.77
N GLU A 4 -47.22 23.17 19.91
CA GLU A 4 -46.13 23.26 18.94
C GLU A 4 -45.45 21.87 18.84
N ARG A 5 -45.52 21.25 17.65
CA ARG A 5 -44.86 19.96 17.41
C ARG A 5 -43.35 20.18 17.29
N ALA A 6 -42.60 19.62 18.22
CA ALA A 6 -41.14 19.65 18.22
C ALA A 6 -40.56 19.03 16.93
N ASN A 7 -39.66 19.77 16.28
CA ASN A 7 -38.86 19.32 15.15
C ASN A 7 -37.79 18.33 15.66
N PRO A 8 -37.73 17.06 15.20
CA PRO A 8 -36.72 16.14 15.69
C PRO A 8 -35.32 16.58 15.23
N ALA A 9 -34.39 16.69 16.18
CA ALA A 9 -33.01 17.09 15.93
C ALA A 9 -32.36 16.16 14.87
N PRO A 10 -31.53 16.71 13.96
CA PRO A 10 -30.90 15.91 12.92
C PRO A 10 -29.97 14.86 13.54
N SER A 11 -30.23 13.58 13.21
CA SER A 11 -29.43 12.43 13.61
C SER A 11 -27.98 12.60 13.14
N HIS A 12 -27.06 12.62 14.10
CA HIS A 12 -25.62 12.85 13.91
C HIS A 12 -24.87 11.64 13.32
N TRP A 13 -25.57 10.58 12.89
CA TRP A 13 -24.99 9.31 12.44
C TRP A 13 -24.74 9.16 10.93
N ARG A 14 -24.69 10.25 10.17
CA ARG A 14 -24.37 10.19 8.74
C ARG A 14 -23.39 11.27 8.31
N ARG A 15 -22.20 11.31 8.94
CA ARG A 15 -21.03 11.88 8.27
C ARG A 15 -20.32 10.77 7.51
N ARG A 16 -20.86 10.38 6.36
CA ARG A 16 -20.14 9.55 5.39
C ARG A 16 -18.93 10.36 4.95
N ALA A 17 -17.74 10.00 5.42
CA ALA A 17 -16.51 10.62 4.93
C ALA A 17 -16.56 10.59 3.40
N LYS A 18 -16.30 11.73 2.75
CA LYS A 18 -16.26 11.83 1.28
C LYS A 18 -15.15 10.89 0.80
N PHE A 19 -15.52 9.66 0.49
CA PHE A 19 -14.61 8.63 0.00
C PHE A 19 -14.25 9.04 -1.42
N VAL A 20 -13.10 9.71 -1.58
CA VAL A 20 -12.55 9.99 -2.91
C VAL A 20 -12.14 8.64 -3.47
N ALA A 21 -12.81 8.22 -4.55
CA ALA A 21 -12.44 6.99 -5.24
C ALA A 21 -10.99 7.10 -5.71
N ILE A 22 -10.21 6.04 -5.49
CA ILE A 22 -8.84 5.96 -5.99
C ILE A 22 -8.92 5.93 -7.52
N PRO A 23 -8.18 6.80 -8.24
CA PRO A 23 -8.06 6.73 -9.68
C PRO A 23 -7.66 5.34 -10.17
N GLN A 24 -8.19 4.91 -11.33
CA GLN A 24 -8.01 3.54 -11.82
C GLN A 24 -6.53 3.17 -11.99
N ASP A 25 -5.72 4.09 -12.50
CA ASP A 25 -4.28 3.93 -12.65
C ASP A 25 -3.59 3.68 -11.30
N GLN A 26 -3.92 4.46 -10.28
CA GLN A 26 -3.38 4.26 -8.92
C GLN A 26 -3.77 2.89 -8.35
N ALA A 27 -5.02 2.47 -8.55
CA ALA A 27 -5.48 1.15 -8.09
C ALA A 27 -4.75 0.00 -8.80
N VAL A 28 -4.50 0.12 -10.11
CA VAL A 28 -3.71 -0.86 -10.87
C VAL A 28 -2.28 -0.96 -10.34
N ARG A 29 -1.60 0.17 -10.15
CA ARG A 29 -0.22 0.19 -9.59
C ARG A 29 -0.18 -0.41 -8.19
N GLN A 30 -1.15 -0.05 -7.35
CA GLN A 30 -1.28 -0.60 -6.01
C GLN A 30 -1.41 -2.13 -6.04
N GLY A 31 -2.28 -2.65 -6.90
CA GLY A 31 -2.49 -4.09 -7.07
C GLY A 31 -1.23 -4.81 -7.55
N ASN A 32 -0.55 -4.26 -8.55
CA ASN A 32 0.68 -4.83 -9.10
C ASN A 32 1.78 -4.95 -8.05
N ILE A 33 2.08 -3.87 -7.34
CA ILE A 33 3.15 -3.84 -6.33
C ILE A 33 2.79 -4.67 -5.10
N THR A 34 1.52 -4.65 -4.68
CA THR A 34 1.05 -5.45 -3.55
C THR A 34 1.21 -6.94 -3.86
N ARG A 35 0.75 -7.39 -5.04
CA ARG A 35 0.88 -8.78 -5.46
C ARG A 35 2.34 -9.21 -5.56
N LEU A 36 3.19 -8.39 -6.18
CA LEU A 36 4.62 -8.71 -6.31
C LEU A 36 5.30 -8.82 -4.94
N ALA A 37 5.06 -7.87 -4.04
CA ALA A 37 5.63 -7.90 -2.69
C ALA A 37 5.22 -9.17 -1.93
N PHE A 38 3.96 -9.60 -2.04
CA PHE A 38 3.50 -10.86 -1.43
C PHE A 38 4.24 -12.09 -1.98
N ILE A 39 4.47 -12.14 -3.29
CA ILE A 39 5.21 -13.24 -3.93
C ILE A 39 6.67 -13.25 -3.46
N VAL A 40 7.31 -12.09 -3.34
CA VAL A 40 8.74 -11.97 -3.02
C VAL A 40 9.02 -12.12 -1.53
N LEU A 41 8.20 -11.52 -0.67
CA LEU A 41 8.48 -11.38 0.76
C LEU A 41 7.62 -12.29 1.65
N GLY A 42 6.48 -12.78 1.14
CA GLY A 42 5.45 -13.41 1.96
C GLY A 42 4.61 -12.38 2.71
N LYS A 43 3.57 -12.84 3.40
CA LYS A 43 2.48 -11.98 3.90
C LYS A 43 2.92 -10.86 4.83
N GLU A 44 3.47 -11.22 5.99
CA GLU A 44 3.77 -10.25 7.04
C GLU A 44 4.89 -9.29 6.63
N ALA A 45 5.94 -9.81 5.98
CA ALA A 45 7.04 -9.00 5.49
C ALA A 45 6.62 -8.06 4.35
N ALA A 46 5.71 -8.47 3.46
CA ALA A 46 5.16 -7.59 2.42
C ALA A 46 4.36 -6.44 3.04
N ILE A 47 3.50 -6.71 4.02
CA ILE A 47 2.71 -5.68 4.71
C ILE A 47 3.64 -4.68 5.39
N ALA A 48 4.65 -5.17 6.13
CA ALA A 48 5.63 -4.32 6.79
C ALA A 48 6.39 -3.45 5.77
N PHE A 49 6.96 -4.07 4.73
CA PHE A 49 7.70 -3.37 3.68
C PHE A 49 6.86 -2.26 3.04
N LEU A 50 5.67 -2.57 2.51
CA LEU A 50 4.83 -1.62 1.78
C LEU A 50 4.43 -0.40 2.62
N ASN A 51 4.29 -0.59 3.94
CA ASN A 51 3.77 0.41 4.86
C ASN A 51 4.84 1.07 5.72
N THR A 52 6.12 0.71 5.59
CA THR A 52 7.20 1.32 6.38
C THR A 52 7.92 2.38 5.55
N GLU A 53 8.43 3.42 6.22
CA GLU A 53 9.32 4.42 5.61
C GLU A 53 10.54 3.71 4.98
N CYS A 54 10.81 4.00 3.70
CA CYS A 54 11.98 3.51 2.99
C CYS A 54 12.80 4.71 2.50
N PRO A 55 13.94 5.02 3.14
CA PRO A 55 14.76 6.18 2.79
C PRO A 55 15.22 6.18 1.33
N ASP A 56 15.54 5.01 0.78
CA ASP A 56 15.97 4.84 -0.61
C ASP A 56 14.90 5.23 -1.64
N LEU A 57 13.63 5.19 -1.24
CA LEU A 57 12.49 5.57 -2.07
C LEU A 57 11.97 6.98 -1.75
N GLY A 58 12.53 7.64 -0.73
CA GLY A 58 12.05 8.93 -0.24
C GLY A 58 10.65 8.86 0.39
N GLY A 59 10.22 7.69 0.86
CA GLY A 59 8.93 7.51 1.51
C GLY A 59 8.48 6.04 1.60
N ARG A 60 7.19 5.85 1.92
CA ARG A 60 6.60 4.50 2.06
C ARG A 60 6.44 3.85 0.68
N PRO A 61 6.89 2.60 0.45
CA PRO A 61 6.87 1.99 -0.88
C PRO A 61 5.49 1.97 -1.53
N LEU A 62 4.41 1.74 -0.77
CA LEU A 62 3.06 1.76 -1.30
C LEU A 62 2.68 3.15 -1.83
N ALA A 63 2.98 4.20 -1.07
CA ALA A 63 2.66 5.58 -1.45
C ALA A 63 3.48 6.03 -2.69
N VAL A 64 4.76 5.67 -2.72
CA VAL A 64 5.65 5.96 -3.85
C VAL A 64 5.18 5.24 -5.12
N ALA A 65 4.83 3.96 -5.01
CA ALA A 65 4.35 3.17 -6.15
C ALA A 65 3.03 3.70 -6.73
N THR A 66 2.09 4.14 -5.89
CA THR A 66 0.80 4.62 -6.37
C THR A 66 0.88 6.02 -6.96
N ALA A 67 1.81 6.86 -6.49
CA ALA A 67 1.90 8.26 -6.93
C ALA A 67 2.32 8.41 -8.39
N SER A 68 3.11 7.49 -8.95
CA SER A 68 3.61 7.58 -10.33
C SER A 68 4.10 6.24 -10.88
N GLU A 69 4.22 6.14 -12.20
CA GLU A 69 4.79 4.97 -12.88
C GLU A 69 6.29 4.80 -12.58
N ALA A 70 7.01 5.92 -12.50
CA ALA A 70 8.40 5.94 -12.08
C ALA A 70 8.56 5.43 -10.64
N GLY A 71 7.64 5.78 -9.74
CA GLY A 71 7.60 5.25 -8.39
C GLY A 71 7.33 3.75 -8.36
N GLU A 72 6.36 3.27 -9.14
CA GLU A 72 6.08 1.84 -9.29
C GLU A 72 7.31 1.06 -9.77
N THR A 73 8.00 1.59 -10.78
CA THR A 73 9.20 0.98 -11.35
C THR A 73 10.36 0.90 -10.35
N GLN A 74 10.57 1.95 -9.55
CA GLN A 74 11.60 1.95 -8.51
C GLN A 74 11.32 0.90 -7.42
N VAL A 75 10.08 0.81 -6.96
CA VAL A 75 9.66 -0.18 -5.95
C VAL A 75 9.80 -1.60 -6.50
N ARG A 76 9.42 -1.82 -7.77
CA ARG A 76 9.61 -3.11 -8.46
C ARG A 76 11.08 -3.51 -8.52
N ALA A 77 11.96 -2.61 -8.96
CA ALA A 77 13.39 -2.89 -9.04
C ALA A 77 14.01 -3.21 -7.66
N MET A 78 13.53 -2.59 -6.59
CA MET A 78 13.95 -2.92 -5.23
C MET A 78 13.53 -4.34 -4.83
N LEU A 79 12.28 -4.73 -5.12
CA LEU A 79 11.80 -6.10 -4.85
C LEU A 79 12.59 -7.15 -5.65
N GLU A 80 12.92 -6.87 -6.92
CA GLU A 80 13.75 -7.75 -7.74
C GLU A 80 15.18 -7.90 -7.18
N LYS A 81 15.79 -6.80 -6.71
CA LYS A 81 17.09 -6.86 -6.02
C LYS A 81 17.03 -7.74 -4.78
N LEU A 82 15.95 -7.69 -4.00
CA LEU A 82 15.79 -8.55 -2.81
C LEU A 82 15.73 -10.04 -3.16
N VAL A 83 15.10 -10.40 -4.29
CA VAL A 83 15.13 -11.77 -4.82
C VAL A 83 16.56 -12.18 -5.18
N GLY A 84 17.29 -11.32 -5.90
CA GLY A 84 18.69 -11.57 -6.26
C GLY A 84 19.59 -11.77 -5.05
N THR A 85 19.46 -10.93 -4.02
CA THR A 85 20.21 -11.05 -2.76
C THR A 85 19.93 -12.38 -2.06
N ARG A 86 18.67 -12.81 -1.99
CA ARG A 86 18.29 -14.10 -1.39
C ARG A 86 18.82 -15.30 -2.15
N ALA A 87 18.76 -15.27 -3.49
CA ALA A 87 19.31 -16.32 -4.33
C ALA A 87 20.82 -16.47 -4.12
N ASN A 88 21.54 -15.34 -4.03
CA ASN A 88 22.98 -15.34 -3.77
C ASN A 88 23.31 -15.89 -2.37
N ALA A 89 22.55 -15.52 -1.34
CA ALA A 89 22.74 -16.04 0.02
C ALA A 89 22.51 -17.55 0.12
N ALA A 90 21.50 -18.08 -0.58
CA ALA A 90 21.23 -19.53 -0.61
C ALA A 90 22.36 -20.34 -1.29
N LEU A 91 23.03 -19.76 -2.30
CA LEU A 91 24.18 -20.39 -2.94
C LEU A 91 25.42 -20.45 -2.02
N THR A 92 25.58 -19.50 -1.11
CA THR A 92 26.70 -19.49 -0.15
C THR A 92 26.53 -20.47 1.00
N ASP A 93 25.29 -20.75 1.44
CA ASP A 93 25.01 -21.70 2.54
C ASP A 93 25.14 -23.17 2.13
N ALA A 94 25.03 -23.50 0.83
CA ALA A 94 25.08 -24.88 0.34
C ALA A 94 26.51 -25.44 0.15
N GLY A 95 27.55 -24.65 0.45
CA GLY A 95 28.94 -24.95 0.12
C GLY A 95 29.91 -25.08 1.30
N THR A 96 29.42 -25.16 2.54
CA THR A 96 30.26 -25.37 3.74
C THR A 96 29.98 -26.73 4.37
#